data_AF-A0A1H3C8J9-F1
#
_entry.id   AF-A0A1H3C8J9-F1
#
_cell.length_a   1.000
_cell.length_b   1.000
_cell.length_c   1.000
_cell.angle_alpha   90.00
_cell.angle_beta   90.00
_cell.angle_gamma   90.00
#
_symmetry.space_group_name_H-M   'P 1'
#
loop_
_entity.id
_entity.type
_entity.pdbx_description
1 polymer ?
#
loop_
_entity_poly.entity_id
_entity_poly.type
_entity_poly.pdbx_seq_one_letter_code
_entity_poly.pdbx_strand_id
1 'polypeptide(L)'
;MSLSLSPHRQLGELLCDATRQILWPLATNRSDNQLQCRVGHGQATYHRYDPRHSLHQITYGVRMIEAKQQGASAAAWLSTREISRRRYFAGTISPLNLLAHTCCHEFAHLLQQLDGKRFRGSVHNRHFYSILDNLHAQGYGERVQSYLAERAQRQGLPLSDQRLEMPDPASARAHWQVGDKVYFGEGQGHRVGHILRVNRKTCTVACPALHGQLRYRVPLTMLRREEESA
;
A
#
# COMPACT_ATOMS: atom_id res chain seq x y z
N MET A 1 -22.61 24.39 6.67
CA MET A 1 -22.29 23.75 5.39
C MET A 1 -21.37 22.57 5.66
N SER A 2 -21.84 21.34 5.48
CA SER A 2 -21.02 20.13 5.67
C SER A 2 -20.02 20.05 4.51
N LEU A 3 -18.73 20.22 4.78
CA LEU A 3 -17.69 19.96 3.79
C LEU A 3 -17.70 18.46 3.49
N SER A 4 -18.26 18.06 2.35
CA SER A 4 -18.23 16.68 1.90
C SER A 4 -16.77 16.22 1.85
N LEU A 5 -16.45 15.19 2.65
CA LEU A 5 -15.13 14.56 2.62
C LEU A 5 -14.91 13.95 1.23
N SER A 6 -13.66 13.92 0.75
CA SER A 6 -13.36 13.25 -0.52
C SER A 6 -13.70 11.75 -0.44
N PRO A 7 -14.10 11.11 -1.56
CA PRO A 7 -14.45 9.69 -1.56
C PRO A 7 -13.34 8.80 -0.98
N HIS A 8 -12.07 9.09 -1.26
CA HIS A 8 -10.95 8.34 -0.70
C HIS A 8 -10.78 8.53 0.81
N ARG A 9 -11.12 9.70 1.35
CA ARG A 9 -11.13 9.91 2.80
C ARG A 9 -12.25 9.12 3.47
N GLN A 10 -13.44 9.08 2.86
CA GLN A 10 -14.56 8.27 3.34
C GLN A 10 -14.22 6.77 3.29
N LEU A 11 -13.57 6.30 2.23
CA LEU A 11 -13.02 4.94 2.18
C LEU A 11 -12.01 4.70 3.29
N GLY A 12 -11.15 5.68 3.61
CA GLY A 12 -10.23 5.59 4.75
C GLY A 12 -10.95 5.40 6.09
N GLU A 13 -12.09 6.08 6.29
CA GLU A 13 -12.90 5.88 7.49
C GLU A 13 -13.53 4.48 7.50
N LEU A 14 -13.94 3.94 6.34
CA LEU A 14 -14.37 2.54 6.26
C LEU A 14 -13.26 1.55 6.62
N LEU A 15 -11.99 1.82 6.29
CA LEU A 15 -10.86 0.98 6.73
C LEU A 15 -10.67 1.06 8.25
N CYS A 16 -10.80 2.25 8.83
CA CYS A 16 -10.80 2.41 10.29
C CYS A 16 -11.91 1.58 10.94
N ASP A 17 -13.13 1.68 10.41
CA ASP A 17 -14.29 0.98 10.95
C ASP A 17 -14.20 -0.53 10.79
N ALA A 18 -13.76 -1.03 9.63
CA ALA A 18 -13.54 -2.45 9.40
C ALA A 18 -12.52 -3.01 10.39
N THR A 19 -11.42 -2.29 10.64
CA THR A 19 -10.41 -2.71 11.61
C THR A 19 -10.96 -2.73 13.03
N ARG A 20 -11.75 -1.72 13.44
CA ARG A 20 -12.37 -1.69 14.78
C ARG A 20 -13.43 -2.77 14.97
N GLN A 21 -14.26 -3.05 13.96
CA GLN A 21 -15.42 -3.92 14.10
C GLN A 21 -15.09 -5.40 13.84
N ILE A 22 -14.18 -5.66 12.89
CA ILE A 22 -13.90 -7.04 12.44
C ILE A 22 -12.62 -7.58 13.07
N LEU A 23 -11.56 -6.77 13.14
CA LEU A 23 -10.23 -7.25 13.53
C LEU A 23 -9.93 -7.03 15.01
N TRP A 24 -10.25 -5.85 15.55
CA TRP A 24 -9.94 -5.48 16.93
C TRP A 24 -10.44 -6.47 18.00
N PRO A 25 -11.62 -7.12 17.87
CA PRO A 25 -12.05 -8.16 18.82
C PRO A 25 -11.05 -9.31 19.00
N LEU A 26 -10.13 -9.54 18.05
CA LEU A 26 -9.07 -10.54 18.17
C LEU A 26 -7.96 -10.15 19.14
N ALA A 27 -7.82 -8.85 19.43
CA ALA A 27 -6.81 -8.31 20.32
C ALA A 27 -7.35 -8.04 21.73
N THR A 28 -8.65 -7.76 21.88
CA THR A 28 -9.26 -7.41 23.18
C THR A 28 -9.16 -8.51 24.23
N ASN A 29 -9.13 -9.78 23.81
CA ASN A 29 -8.94 -10.91 24.73
C ASN A 29 -7.46 -11.13 25.11
N ARG A 30 -6.54 -10.33 24.57
CA ARG A 30 -5.09 -10.52 24.69
C ARG A 30 -4.42 -9.38 25.45
N SER A 31 -5.10 -8.24 25.63
CA SER A 31 -4.55 -7.03 26.23
C SER A 31 -5.63 -5.99 26.51
N ASP A 32 -5.44 -5.22 27.59
CA ASP A 32 -6.23 -4.02 27.91
C ASP A 32 -5.80 -2.77 27.11
N ASN A 33 -4.88 -2.93 26.15
CA ASN A 33 -4.42 -1.84 25.30
C ASN A 33 -5.57 -1.24 24.47
N GLN A 34 -5.44 0.03 24.11
CA GLN A 34 -6.43 0.73 23.30
C GLN A 34 -6.07 0.69 21.81
N LEU A 35 -7.08 0.81 20.94
CA LEU A 35 -6.91 0.98 19.50
C LEU A 35 -7.44 2.34 19.05
N GLN A 36 -6.59 3.08 18.35
CA GLN A 36 -6.99 4.26 17.57
C GLN A 36 -6.69 4.04 16.09
N CYS A 37 -7.74 4.04 15.27
CA CYS A 37 -7.61 4.15 13.82
C CYS A 37 -7.82 5.61 13.39
N ARG A 38 -7.07 6.06 12.39
CA ARG A 38 -7.23 7.40 11.81
C ARG A 38 -6.91 7.43 10.32
N VAL A 39 -7.46 8.42 9.63
CA VAL A 39 -7.16 8.71 8.22
C VAL A 39 -6.14 9.83 8.11
N GLY A 40 -5.01 9.55 7.46
CA GLY A 40 -3.94 10.51 7.17
C GLY A 40 -3.97 10.97 5.71
N HIS A 41 -3.39 12.14 5.41
CA HIS A 41 -3.40 12.69 4.04
C HIS A 41 -2.41 12.00 3.06
N GLY A 42 -1.33 11.39 3.55
CA GLY A 42 -0.24 10.88 2.73
C GLY A 42 -0.41 9.45 2.21
N GLN A 43 0.67 8.89 1.68
CA GLN A 43 0.76 7.46 1.31
C GLN A 43 1.13 6.57 2.51
N ALA A 44 1.64 7.16 3.59
CA ALA A 44 2.04 6.42 4.78
C ALA A 44 0.84 5.72 5.41
N THR A 45 0.88 4.39 5.39
CA THR A 45 -0.04 3.50 6.08
C THR A 45 0.78 2.61 6.97
N TYR A 46 0.51 2.64 8.28
CA TYR A 46 1.34 1.95 9.27
C TYR A 46 0.65 1.77 10.61
N HIS A 47 1.06 0.73 11.33
CA HIS A 47 0.87 0.55 12.76
C HIS A 47 2.04 1.11 13.60
N ARG A 48 1.71 1.87 14.64
CA ARG A 48 2.62 2.34 15.70
C ARG A 48 2.02 2.01 17.08
N TYR A 49 2.88 1.69 18.03
CA TYR A 49 2.51 1.54 19.45
C TYR A 49 3.10 2.68 20.29
N ASP A 50 2.29 3.26 21.16
CA ASP A 50 2.71 4.18 22.21
C ASP A 50 2.64 3.49 23.57
N PRO A 51 3.79 3.13 24.18
CA PRO A 51 3.82 2.43 25.45
C PRO A 51 3.39 3.30 26.64
N ARG A 52 3.38 4.64 26.51
CA ARG A 52 3.00 5.53 27.61
C ARG A 52 1.50 5.51 27.89
N HIS A 53 0.72 5.32 26.84
CA HIS A 53 -0.75 5.30 26.89
C HIS A 53 -1.32 3.92 26.54
N SER A 54 -0.46 2.90 26.43
CA SER A 54 -0.85 1.56 25.99
C SER A 54 -1.71 1.58 24.72
N LEU A 55 -1.33 2.43 23.76
CA LEU A 55 -2.15 2.78 22.60
C LEU A 55 -1.55 2.24 21.31
N HIS A 56 -2.31 1.40 20.62
CA HIS A 56 -2.05 1.02 19.25
C HIS A 56 -2.71 2.03 18.30
N GLN A 57 -1.93 2.62 17.42
CA GLN A 57 -2.42 3.50 16.37
C GLN A 57 -2.21 2.87 15.00
N ILE A 58 -3.28 2.77 14.21
CA ILE A 58 -3.20 2.42 12.78
C ILE A 58 -3.63 3.64 11.97
N THR A 59 -2.75 4.11 11.08
CA THR A 59 -3.04 5.21 10.16
C THR A 59 -3.26 4.66 8.75
N TYR A 60 -4.37 5.00 8.11
CA TYR A 60 -4.62 4.73 6.69
C TYR A 60 -4.44 6.00 5.88
N GLY A 61 -3.57 5.96 4.87
CA GLY A 61 -3.25 7.11 4.03
C GLY A 61 -4.21 7.30 2.86
N VAL A 62 -4.76 8.49 2.66
CA VAL A 62 -5.65 8.82 1.53
C VAL A 62 -4.95 8.60 0.17
N ARG A 63 -3.69 9.05 0.02
CA ARG A 63 -2.93 8.79 -1.22
C ARG A 63 -2.55 7.32 -1.41
N MET A 64 -2.53 6.52 -0.34
CA MET A 64 -2.38 5.06 -0.45
C MET A 64 -3.65 4.43 -1.02
N ILE A 65 -4.81 4.89 -0.57
CA ILE A 65 -6.11 4.43 -1.08
C ILE A 65 -6.22 4.74 -2.57
N GLU A 66 -5.97 6.00 -2.95
CA GLU A 66 -5.94 6.44 -4.35
C GLU A 66 -5.00 5.58 -5.20
N ALA A 67 -3.76 5.38 -4.75
CA ALA A 67 -2.76 4.56 -5.46
C ALA A 67 -3.14 3.08 -5.59
N LYS A 68 -4.01 2.55 -4.73
CA LYS A 68 -4.48 1.15 -4.82
C LYS A 68 -5.69 0.97 -5.73
N GLN A 69 -6.31 2.06 -6.18
CA GLN A 69 -7.43 2.00 -7.13
C GLN A 69 -6.96 1.94 -8.59
N GLN A 70 -5.69 2.22 -8.87
CA GLN A 70 -5.13 2.27 -10.23
C GLN A 70 -4.09 1.16 -10.43
N GLY A 71 -4.22 0.35 -11.49
CA GLY A 71 -3.35 -0.81 -11.73
C GLY A 71 -1.84 -0.46 -11.79
N ALA A 72 -1.48 0.64 -12.47
CA ALA A 72 -0.10 1.06 -12.62
C ALA A 72 0.59 1.39 -11.28
N SER A 73 -0.07 2.13 -10.41
CA SER A 73 0.46 2.49 -9.09
C SER A 73 0.32 1.34 -8.09
N ALA A 74 -0.77 0.56 -8.16
CA ALA A 74 -1.00 -0.63 -7.34
C ALA A 74 0.12 -1.68 -7.49
N ALA A 75 0.72 -1.81 -8.68
CA ALA A 75 1.76 -2.82 -8.97
C ALA A 75 3.00 -2.73 -8.06
N ALA A 76 3.35 -1.53 -7.58
CA ALA A 76 4.53 -1.31 -6.76
C ALA A 76 4.34 -1.78 -5.30
N TRP A 77 3.11 -1.89 -4.83
CA TRP A 77 2.80 -2.13 -3.42
C TRP A 77 3.14 -3.54 -2.97
N LEU A 78 3.55 -3.66 -1.70
CA LEU A 78 3.81 -4.96 -1.07
C LEU A 78 2.55 -5.83 -1.05
N SER A 79 1.40 -5.25 -0.73
CA SER A 79 0.10 -5.94 -0.71
C SER A 79 -0.21 -6.66 -2.02
N THR A 80 0.11 -6.07 -3.17
CA THR A 80 -0.08 -6.71 -4.49
C THR A 80 0.73 -7.99 -4.61
N ARG A 81 1.98 -7.96 -4.14
CA ARG A 81 2.85 -9.14 -4.14
C ARG A 81 2.37 -10.18 -3.14
N GLU A 82 1.91 -9.76 -1.97
CA GLU A 82 1.40 -10.63 -0.92
C GLU A 82 0.15 -11.37 -1.38
N ILE A 83 -0.88 -10.66 -1.87
CA ILE A 83 -2.11 -11.24 -2.39
C ILE A 83 -1.80 -12.24 -3.51
N SER A 84 -0.98 -11.86 -4.49
CA SER A 84 -0.63 -12.73 -5.61
C SER A 84 0.14 -13.98 -5.18
N ARG A 85 1.21 -13.83 -4.39
CA ARG A 85 2.11 -14.95 -4.04
C ARG A 85 1.54 -15.88 -3.00
N ARG A 86 0.80 -15.34 -2.03
CA ARG A 86 0.17 -16.13 -0.95
C ARG A 86 -1.23 -16.58 -1.30
N ARG A 87 -1.74 -16.17 -2.48
CA ARG A 87 -3.06 -16.56 -3.00
C ARG A 87 -4.23 -16.12 -2.10
N TYR A 88 -4.03 -15.09 -1.27
CA TYR A 88 -5.12 -14.45 -0.56
C TYR A 88 -6.18 -13.96 -1.55
N PHE A 89 -7.47 -14.06 -1.22
CA PHE A 89 -8.56 -13.75 -2.15
C PHE A 89 -8.41 -14.47 -3.52
N ALA A 90 -7.96 -15.73 -3.49
CA ALA A 90 -7.59 -16.53 -4.66
C ALA A 90 -6.50 -15.91 -5.57
N GLY A 91 -5.76 -14.93 -5.07
CA GLY A 91 -4.74 -14.18 -5.82
C GLY A 91 -5.30 -13.04 -6.68
N THR A 92 -6.58 -12.69 -6.54
CA THR A 92 -7.21 -11.63 -7.35
C THR A 92 -6.83 -10.25 -6.81
N ILE A 93 -6.21 -9.44 -7.67
CA ILE A 93 -5.86 -8.05 -7.37
C ILE A 93 -7.01 -7.14 -7.83
N SER A 94 -7.74 -6.55 -6.88
CA SER A 94 -8.76 -5.53 -7.12
C SER A 94 -8.62 -4.42 -6.06
N PRO A 95 -9.18 -3.22 -6.28
CA PRO A 95 -9.17 -2.16 -5.26
C PRO A 95 -9.73 -2.65 -3.92
N LEU A 96 -10.87 -3.35 -3.95
CA LEU A 96 -11.49 -3.95 -2.77
C LEU A 96 -10.53 -4.89 -2.02
N ASN A 97 -9.91 -5.84 -2.72
CA ASN A 97 -9.02 -6.82 -2.10
C ASN A 97 -7.74 -6.16 -1.57
N LEU A 98 -7.21 -5.17 -2.29
CA LEU A 98 -6.03 -4.43 -1.86
C LEU A 98 -6.24 -3.63 -0.59
N LEU A 99 -7.43 -3.04 -0.41
CA LEU A 99 -7.78 -2.31 0.80
C LEU A 99 -8.10 -3.26 1.97
N ALA A 100 -8.87 -4.32 1.73
CA ALA A 100 -9.15 -5.34 2.75
C ALA A 100 -7.86 -5.99 3.26
N HIS A 101 -6.95 -6.36 2.35
CA HIS A 101 -5.63 -6.87 2.70
C HIS A 101 -4.82 -5.87 3.53
N THR A 102 -4.90 -4.58 3.21
CA THR A 102 -4.19 -3.53 3.97
C THR A 102 -4.68 -3.43 5.41
N CYS A 103 -5.98 -3.60 5.68
CA CYS A 103 -6.48 -3.71 7.05
C CYS A 103 -5.83 -4.90 7.79
N CYS A 104 -5.84 -6.09 7.18
CA CYS A 104 -5.22 -7.29 7.76
C CYS A 104 -3.71 -7.13 7.97
N HIS A 105 -3.00 -6.51 7.03
CA HIS A 105 -1.55 -6.29 7.09
C HIS A 105 -1.17 -5.40 8.28
N GLU A 106 -1.82 -4.25 8.42
CA GLU A 106 -1.53 -3.35 9.54
C GLU A 106 -1.95 -3.94 10.88
N PHE A 107 -3.04 -4.70 10.90
CA PHE A 107 -3.47 -5.40 12.09
C PHE A 107 -2.54 -6.55 12.47
N ALA A 108 -1.94 -7.25 11.50
CA ALA A 108 -0.92 -8.25 11.77
C ALA A 108 0.32 -7.63 12.45
N HIS A 109 0.70 -6.40 12.11
CA HIS A 109 1.74 -5.67 12.86
C HIS A 109 1.33 -5.32 14.29
N LEU A 110 0.04 -5.09 14.55
CA LEU A 110 -0.49 -4.91 15.90
C LEU A 110 -0.37 -6.20 16.70
N LEU A 111 -0.84 -7.33 16.17
CA LEU A 111 -0.74 -8.63 16.86
C LEU A 111 0.72 -9.04 17.07
N GLN A 112 1.58 -8.80 16.09
CA GLN A 112 3.03 -9.03 16.21
C GLN A 112 3.67 -8.20 17.33
N GLN A 113 3.18 -6.97 17.55
CA GLN A 113 3.63 -6.11 18.64
C GLN A 113 3.17 -6.65 20.00
N LEU A 114 1.90 -7.09 20.09
CA LEU A 114 1.37 -7.73 21.31
C LEU A 114 2.17 -8.99 21.68
N ASP A 115 2.61 -9.75 20.68
CA ASP A 115 3.42 -10.96 20.88
C ASP A 115 4.90 -10.66 21.23
N GLY A 116 5.31 -9.39 21.23
CA GLY A 116 6.71 -9.00 21.43
C GLY A 116 7.66 -9.49 20.33
N LYS A 117 7.13 -9.82 19.14
CA LYS A 117 7.90 -10.38 18.00
C LYS A 117 8.14 -9.39 16.87
N ARG A 118 7.98 -8.09 17.16
CA ARG A 118 8.32 -6.99 16.24
C ARG A 118 9.72 -6.49 16.54
N PHE A 119 10.65 -6.69 15.60
CA PHE A 119 12.07 -6.34 15.79
C PHE A 119 12.49 -5.17 14.89
N ARG A 120 13.42 -4.35 15.38
CA ARG A 120 14.00 -3.24 14.61
C ARG A 120 14.69 -3.80 13.37
N GLY A 121 14.34 -3.28 12.19
CA GLY A 121 14.89 -3.74 10.90
C GLY A 121 14.30 -5.04 10.36
N SER A 122 13.37 -5.70 11.08
CA SER A 122 12.75 -6.97 10.66
C SER A 122 11.28 -7.03 11.07
N VAL A 123 10.47 -6.16 10.45
CA VAL A 123 9.04 -6.04 10.73
C VAL A 123 8.19 -7.08 9.97
N HIS A 124 8.61 -7.49 8.77
CA HIS A 124 7.95 -8.55 7.97
C HIS A 124 8.68 -9.89 8.11
N ASN A 125 8.86 -10.35 9.36
CA ASN A 125 9.54 -11.61 9.67
C ASN A 125 8.59 -12.82 9.58
N ARG A 126 9.12 -14.03 9.84
CA ARG A 126 8.31 -15.28 9.80
C ARG A 126 7.07 -15.22 10.70
N HIS A 127 7.18 -14.61 11.88
CA HIS A 127 6.07 -14.49 12.82
C HIS A 127 4.96 -13.58 12.26
N PHE A 128 5.34 -12.44 11.69
CA PHE A 128 4.39 -11.55 11.01
C PHE A 128 3.59 -12.30 9.94
N TYR A 129 4.28 -13.06 9.08
CA TYR A 129 3.59 -13.79 8.03
C TYR A 129 2.73 -14.93 8.55
N SER A 130 3.12 -15.62 9.62
CA SER A 130 2.27 -16.61 10.30
C SER A 130 0.95 -15.98 10.77
N ILE A 131 1.02 -14.80 11.40
CA ILE A 131 -0.19 -14.06 11.80
C ILE A 131 -1.03 -13.71 10.58
N LEU A 132 -0.41 -13.14 9.54
CA LEU A 132 -1.14 -12.70 8.35
C LEU A 132 -1.80 -13.88 7.62
N ASP A 133 -1.08 -14.98 7.47
CA ASP A 133 -1.60 -16.23 6.89
C ASP A 133 -2.79 -16.75 7.69
N ASN A 134 -2.69 -16.75 9.03
CA ASN A 134 -3.77 -17.18 9.90
C ASN A 134 -5.01 -16.28 9.82
N LEU A 135 -4.85 -14.96 9.69
CA LEU A 135 -5.98 -14.05 9.49
C LEU A 135 -6.75 -14.39 8.21
N HIS A 136 -6.05 -14.68 7.11
CA HIS A 136 -6.69 -15.10 5.85
C HIS A 136 -7.27 -16.51 5.94
N ALA A 137 -6.55 -17.47 6.52
CA ALA A 137 -7.03 -18.85 6.67
C ALA A 137 -8.30 -18.96 7.54
N GLN A 138 -8.48 -18.05 8.51
CA GLN A 138 -9.68 -17.98 9.36
C GLN A 138 -10.79 -17.10 8.77
N GLY A 139 -10.63 -16.61 7.53
CA GLY A 139 -11.66 -15.83 6.83
C GLY A 139 -11.77 -14.36 7.25
N TYR A 140 -10.84 -13.83 8.04
CA TYR A 140 -10.90 -12.40 8.43
C TYR A 140 -10.64 -11.48 7.24
N GLY A 141 -9.85 -11.91 6.26
CA GLY A 141 -9.66 -11.17 5.01
C GLY A 141 -10.99 -10.97 4.28
N GLU A 142 -11.73 -12.05 4.08
CA GLU A 142 -13.04 -12.09 3.41
C GLU A 142 -14.09 -11.33 4.23
N ARG A 143 -14.09 -11.43 5.56
CA ARG A 143 -15.00 -10.65 6.42
C ARG A 143 -14.77 -9.15 6.29
N VAL A 144 -13.51 -8.70 6.28
CA VAL A 144 -13.17 -7.29 6.03
C VAL A 144 -13.59 -6.88 4.62
N GLN A 145 -13.28 -7.70 3.62
CA GLN A 145 -13.66 -7.48 2.22
C GLN A 145 -15.18 -7.28 2.07
N SER A 146 -16.00 -8.19 2.61
CA SER A 146 -17.47 -8.10 2.57
C SER A 146 -17.98 -6.86 3.30
N TYR A 147 -17.43 -6.54 4.48
CA TYR A 147 -17.79 -5.33 5.21
C TYR A 147 -17.51 -4.06 4.38
N LEU A 148 -16.33 -3.97 3.75
CA LEU A 148 -15.98 -2.82 2.92
C LEU A 148 -16.89 -2.71 1.68
N ALA A 149 -17.18 -3.82 1.00
CA ALA A 149 -18.04 -3.84 -0.18
C ALA A 149 -19.47 -3.34 0.16
N GLU A 150 -20.09 -3.93 1.19
CA GLU A 150 -21.44 -3.58 1.63
C GLU A 150 -21.54 -2.11 2.05
N ARG A 151 -20.57 -1.64 2.83
CA ARG A 151 -20.57 -0.25 3.33
C ARG A 151 -20.28 0.75 2.22
N ALA A 152 -19.33 0.48 1.34
CA ALA A 152 -19.02 1.34 0.20
C ALA A 152 -20.23 1.46 -0.73
N GLN A 153 -20.89 0.34 -1.05
CA GLN A 153 -22.10 0.33 -1.86
C GLN A 153 -23.23 1.16 -1.22
N ARG A 154 -23.51 0.96 0.07
CA ARG A 154 -24.54 1.74 0.80
C ARG A 154 -24.26 3.24 0.83
N GLN A 155 -22.98 3.63 0.81
CA GLN A 155 -22.56 5.03 0.85
C GLN A 155 -22.29 5.62 -0.55
N GLY A 156 -22.49 4.84 -1.63
CA GLY A 156 -22.19 5.28 -2.99
C GLY A 156 -20.70 5.55 -3.24
N LEU A 157 -19.80 4.91 -2.50
CA LEU A 157 -18.36 5.11 -2.64
C LEU A 157 -17.78 4.25 -3.76
N PRO A 158 -16.84 4.77 -4.57
CA PRO A 158 -16.21 4.03 -5.65
C PRO A 158 -15.17 3.05 -5.11
N LEU A 159 -15.61 1.82 -4.83
CA LEU A 159 -14.75 0.70 -4.43
C LEU A 159 -15.06 -0.53 -5.29
N SER A 160 -14.33 -0.67 -6.39
CA SER A 160 -14.52 -1.77 -7.32
C SER A 160 -13.93 -3.08 -6.80
N ASP A 161 -14.63 -4.19 -7.03
CA ASP A 161 -14.15 -5.56 -6.88
C ASP A 161 -13.54 -6.13 -8.17
N GLN A 162 -13.65 -5.39 -9.28
CA GLN A 162 -13.10 -5.79 -10.57
C GLN A 162 -11.57 -5.91 -10.50
N ARG A 163 -11.07 -6.94 -11.17
CA ARG A 163 -9.63 -7.18 -11.26
C ARG A 163 -8.95 -5.98 -11.94
N LEU A 164 -7.89 -5.47 -11.31
CA LEU A 164 -7.02 -4.48 -11.91
C LEU A 164 -6.19 -5.13 -13.01
N GLU A 165 -6.10 -4.45 -14.15
CA GLU A 165 -5.10 -4.73 -15.15
C GLU A 165 -3.74 -4.24 -14.63
N MET A 166 -2.85 -5.20 -14.37
CA MET A 166 -1.51 -4.90 -13.88
C MET A 166 -0.60 -4.69 -15.10
N PRO A 167 0.27 -3.67 -15.09
CA PRO A 167 1.24 -3.50 -16.17
C PRO A 167 2.11 -4.74 -16.26
N ASP A 168 2.29 -5.28 -17.48
CA ASP A 168 3.17 -6.42 -17.70
C ASP A 168 4.61 -6.01 -17.31
N PRO A 169 5.23 -6.68 -16.31
CA PRO A 169 6.60 -6.40 -15.91
C PRO A 169 7.62 -6.58 -17.05
N ALA A 170 7.32 -7.43 -18.04
CA ALA A 170 8.17 -7.60 -19.21
C ALA A 170 8.01 -6.42 -20.18
N SER A 171 6.79 -5.93 -20.42
CA SER A 171 6.54 -4.71 -21.20
C SER A 171 7.27 -3.49 -20.61
N ALA A 172 7.23 -3.25 -19.29
CA ALA A 172 7.89 -2.09 -18.68
C ALA A 172 9.43 -2.09 -18.86
N ARG A 173 10.05 -3.26 -19.02
CA ARG A 173 11.48 -3.39 -19.33
C ARG A 173 11.77 -3.15 -20.81
N ALA A 174 10.87 -3.55 -21.71
CA ALA A 174 11.08 -3.47 -23.15
C ALA A 174 11.18 -2.03 -23.68
N HIS A 175 10.64 -1.05 -22.96
CA HIS A 175 10.56 0.35 -23.40
C HIS A 175 11.77 1.21 -23.03
N TRP A 176 12.74 0.66 -22.30
CA TRP A 176 13.87 1.43 -21.75
C TRP A 176 15.21 0.79 -22.11
N GLN A 177 16.10 1.61 -22.64
CA GLN A 177 17.45 1.23 -23.04
C GLN A 177 18.51 2.12 -22.38
N VAL A 178 19.74 1.62 -22.31
CA VAL A 178 20.88 2.44 -21.88
C VAL A 178 21.05 3.59 -22.87
N GLY A 179 21.16 4.81 -22.36
CA GLY A 179 21.22 6.05 -23.15
C GLY A 179 19.91 6.84 -23.17
N ASP A 180 18.76 6.21 -22.92
CA ASP A 180 17.47 6.91 -22.94
C ASP A 180 17.45 8.08 -21.95
N LYS A 181 17.01 9.25 -22.43
CA LYS A 181 16.70 10.42 -21.60
C LYS A 181 15.37 10.18 -20.89
N VAL A 182 15.36 10.36 -19.58
CA VAL A 182 14.22 10.03 -18.72
C VAL A 182 13.95 11.10 -17.67
N TYR A 183 12.67 11.21 -17.32
CA TYR A 183 12.12 12.10 -16.31
C TYR A 183 11.59 11.26 -15.16
N PHE A 184 11.89 11.64 -13.92
CA PHE A 184 11.42 10.92 -12.74
C PHE A 184 11.35 11.81 -11.50
N GLY A 185 10.55 11.41 -10.51
CA GLY A 185 10.19 12.26 -9.37
C GLY A 185 8.92 13.09 -9.64
N GLU A 186 8.35 13.68 -8.58
CA GLU A 186 7.10 14.46 -8.63
C GLU A 186 7.30 15.88 -8.10
N GLY A 187 6.54 16.84 -8.64
CA GLY A 187 6.54 18.24 -8.20
C GLY A 187 7.91 18.92 -8.29
N GLN A 188 8.30 19.61 -7.22
CA GLN A 188 9.59 20.30 -7.09
C GLN A 188 10.80 19.34 -7.08
N GLY A 189 10.57 18.03 -6.96
CA GLY A 189 11.60 16.99 -6.97
C GLY A 189 11.77 16.28 -8.30
N HIS A 190 11.18 16.77 -9.39
CA HIS A 190 11.38 16.20 -10.73
C HIS A 190 12.84 16.33 -11.16
N ARG A 191 13.37 15.27 -11.77
CA ARG A 191 14.75 15.18 -12.24
C ARG A 191 14.78 14.64 -13.65
N VAL A 192 15.80 15.07 -14.38
CA VAL A 192 16.09 14.62 -15.74
C VAL A 192 17.47 13.97 -15.77
N GLY A 193 17.58 12.86 -16.47
CA GLY A 193 18.85 12.17 -16.62
C GLY A 193 18.84 11.12 -17.72
N HIS A 194 19.93 10.37 -17.83
CA HIS A 194 20.11 9.32 -18.81
C HIS A 194 20.28 7.97 -18.15
N ILE A 195 19.66 6.93 -18.71
CA ILE A 195 19.80 5.56 -18.22
C ILE A 195 21.23 5.07 -18.47
N LEU A 196 21.92 4.67 -17.40
CA LEU A 196 23.21 3.98 -17.47
C LEU A 196 23.06 2.45 -17.46
N ARG A 197 22.02 1.93 -16.82
CA ARG A 197 21.79 0.50 -16.67
C ARG A 197 20.32 0.19 -16.46
N VAL A 198 19.80 -0.77 -17.20
CA VAL A 198 18.44 -1.29 -17.02
C VAL A 198 18.51 -2.62 -16.25
N ASN A 199 17.83 -2.71 -15.11
CA ASN A 199 17.63 -3.96 -14.38
C ASN A 199 16.15 -4.37 -14.46
N ARG A 200 15.84 -5.59 -14.01
CA ARG A 200 14.47 -6.14 -14.06
C ARG A 200 13.38 -5.22 -13.48
N LYS A 201 13.68 -4.40 -12.46
CA LYS A 201 12.69 -3.55 -11.77
C LYS A 201 13.09 -2.09 -11.65
N THR A 202 14.32 -1.74 -12.02
CA THR A 202 14.89 -0.41 -11.76
C THR A 202 15.90 -0.04 -12.85
N CYS A 203 15.99 1.23 -13.19
CA CYS A 203 17.11 1.79 -13.94
C CYS A 203 18.07 2.54 -13.02
N THR A 204 19.35 2.51 -13.36
CA THR A 204 20.32 3.47 -12.83
C THR A 204 20.34 4.66 -13.76
N VAL A 205 20.02 5.86 -13.26
CA VAL A 205 19.92 7.09 -14.04
C VAL A 205 21.01 8.07 -13.57
N ALA A 206 21.82 8.56 -14.50
CA ALA A 206 22.77 9.65 -14.26
C ALA A 206 22.09 11.00 -14.49
N CYS A 207 22.21 11.93 -13.55
CA CYS A 207 21.64 13.27 -13.67
C CYS A 207 22.78 14.30 -13.83
N PRO A 208 23.10 14.75 -15.06
CA PRO A 208 24.23 15.65 -15.31
C PRO A 208 24.05 17.05 -14.71
N ALA A 209 22.80 17.50 -14.56
CA ALA A 209 22.45 18.83 -14.07
C ALA A 209 22.70 19.03 -12.55
N LEU A 210 23.13 17.99 -11.84
CA LEU A 210 23.47 18.07 -10.42
C LEU A 210 24.99 17.98 -10.29
N HIS A 211 25.60 18.97 -9.62
CA HIS A 211 27.03 18.96 -9.30
C HIS A 211 27.40 17.62 -8.64
N GLY A 212 28.31 16.86 -9.25
CA GLY A 212 28.83 15.60 -8.72
C GLY A 212 28.22 14.28 -9.25
N GLN A 213 27.85 14.19 -10.54
CA GLN A 213 27.46 12.94 -11.24
C GLN A 213 26.58 12.00 -10.39
N LEU A 214 25.52 12.54 -9.78
CA LEU A 214 24.64 11.74 -8.93
C LEU A 214 23.93 10.65 -9.73
N ARG A 215 23.98 9.43 -9.20
CA ARG A 215 23.35 8.23 -9.79
C ARG A 215 22.15 7.84 -8.95
N TYR A 216 20.99 7.74 -9.58
CA TYR A 216 19.75 7.33 -8.92
C TYR A 216 19.35 5.93 -9.35
N ARG A 217 18.89 5.11 -8.40
CA ARG A 217 18.22 3.84 -8.71
C ARG A 217 16.70 4.09 -8.71
N VAL A 218 16.12 4.14 -9.89
CA VAL A 218 14.73 4.55 -10.11
C VAL A 218 13.90 3.33 -10.52
N PRO A 219 12.76 3.03 -9.87
CA PRO A 219 11.82 2.02 -10.35
C PRO A 219 11.38 2.29 -11.80
N LEU A 220 11.25 1.25 -12.63
CA LEU A 220 10.85 1.40 -14.04
C LEU A 220 9.52 2.16 -14.19
N THR A 221 8.61 1.97 -13.23
CA THR A 221 7.28 2.60 -13.19
C THR A 221 7.31 4.10 -12.87
N MET A 222 8.44 4.64 -12.42
CA MET A 222 8.60 6.07 -12.12
C MET A 222 9.28 6.84 -13.27
N LEU A 223 9.74 6.14 -14.31
CA LEU A 223 10.36 6.75 -15.48
C LEU A 223 9.29 7.23 -16.46
N ARG A 224 9.49 8.43 -16.99
CA ARG A 224 8.68 9.05 -18.04
C ARG A 224 9.57 9.50 -19.18
N ARG A 225 9.06 9.47 -20.42
CA ARG A 225 9.70 10.15 -21.56
C ARG A 225 9.36 11.64 -21.48
N GLU A 226 10.13 12.46 -22.20
CA GLU A 226 9.69 13.83 -22.50
C GLU A 226 8.35 13.68 -23.23
N GLU A 227 7.25 14.11 -22.65
CA GLU A 227 6.00 14.22 -23.41
C GLU A 227 6.28 15.22 -24.53
N GLU A 228 6.00 14.81 -25.79
CA GLU A 228 5.92 15.74 -26.90
C GLU A 228 4.93 16.82 -26.51
N SER A 229 5.44 18.05 -26.30
CA SER A 229 4.60 19.24 -26.24
C SER A 229 3.81 19.29 -27.55
N ALA A 230 2.51 19.00 -27.47
CA ALA A 230 1.55 19.57 -28.40
C ALA A 230 1.44 21.08 -28.15
#